data_AF-X0Z9C5-F1
#
_entry.id   AF-X0Z9C5-F1
#
_cell.length_a   1.000
_cell.length_b   1.000
_cell.length_c   1.000
_cell.angle_alpha   90.00
_cell.angle_beta   90.00
_cell.angle_gamma   90.00
#
_symmetry.space_group_name_H-M   'P 1'
#
loop_
_entity.id
_entity.type
_entity.pdbx_description
1 polymer ?
#
loop_
_entity_poly.entity_id
_entity_poly.type
_entity_poly.pdbx_seq_one_letter_code
_entity_poly.pdbx_strand_id
1 'polypeptide(L)'
;MKVLSIDVGIKNLALCLFKIENKEKYEIEKWNVVNLCNEIVINCHCGKPAKYNNKENYCCKKHIKDTNLSLIHPELDIKKLKKKKIMDIREILTTHQIDFNSKQS
;
A
#
# COMPACT_ATOMS: atom_id res chain seq x y z
N MET A 1 2.68 41.43 6.75
CA MET A 1 3.68 40.46 6.25
C MET A 1 3.02 39.09 6.12
N LYS A 2 3.41 38.29 5.12
CA LYS A 2 3.02 36.89 5.04
C LYS A 2 4.22 36.00 5.36
N VAL A 3 4.03 35.00 6.21
CA VAL A 3 5.06 34.00 6.57
C VAL A 3 4.50 32.63 6.31
N LEU A 4 5.23 31.81 5.54
CA LEU A 4 4.85 30.44 5.26
C LEU A 4 5.76 29.51 6.06
N SER A 5 5.18 28.81 7.03
CA SER A 5 5.82 27.70 7.73
C SER A 5 5.55 26.41 6.98
N ILE A 6 6.59 25.61 6.79
CA ILE A 6 6.52 24.35 6.03
C ILE A 6 7.22 23.25 6.84
N ASP A 7 6.55 22.11 6.94
CA ASP A 7 7.13 20.84 7.40
C ASP A 7 7.09 19.84 6.24
N VAL A 8 8.27 19.48 5.75
CA VAL A 8 8.45 18.70 4.51
C VAL A 8 8.57 17.22 4.87
N GLY A 9 7.52 16.46 4.57
CA GLY A 9 7.56 15.00 4.52
C GLY A 9 7.68 14.48 3.09
N ILE A 10 8.11 13.22 2.94
CA ILE A 10 8.23 12.55 1.64
C ILE A 10 6.86 12.48 0.92
N LYS A 11 5.82 12.05 1.65
CA LYS A 11 4.45 11.92 1.11
C LYS A 11 3.61 13.18 1.33
N ASN A 12 3.73 13.79 2.50
CA ASN A 12 2.85 14.89 2.91
C ASN A 12 3.67 16.14 3.19
N LEU A 13 3.23 17.27 2.65
CA LEU A 13 3.73 18.60 2.95
C LEU A 13 2.73 19.31 3.87
N ALA A 14 3.10 19.56 5.12
CA ALA A 14 2.29 20.41 5.99
C ALA A 14 2.70 21.87 5.80
N LEU A 15 1.70 22.76 5.69
CA LEU A 15 1.92 24.18 5.46
C LEU A 15 0.98 25.02 6.31
N CYS A 16 1.52 26.09 6.88
CA CYS A 16 0.78 27.09 7.63
C CYS A 16 1.19 28.49 7.18
N LEU A 17 0.27 29.20 6.54
CA LEU A 17 0.43 30.58 6.09
C LEU A 17 -0.08 31.52 7.17
N PHE A 18 0.82 32.27 7.76
CA PHE A 18 0.51 33.33 8.70
C PHE A 18 0.43 34.68 7.98
N LYS A 19 -0.56 35.47 8.34
CA LYS A 19 -0.63 36.90 8.03
C LYS A 19 -0.35 37.66 9.31
N ILE A 20 0.78 38.35 9.35
CA ILE A 20 1.30 39.04 10.52
C ILE A 20 1.22 40.55 10.26
N GLU A 21 0.46 41.27 11.07
CA GLU A 21 0.46 42.73 11.08
C GLU A 21 1.50 43.26 12.07
N ASN A 22 1.54 42.68 13.28
CA ASN A 22 2.55 42.96 14.31
C ASN A 22 2.64 41.78 15.30
N LYS A 23 3.45 41.91 16.38
CA LYS A 23 3.70 40.83 17.35
C LYS A 23 2.44 40.36 18.09
N GLU A 24 1.45 41.23 18.28
CA GLU A 24 0.21 40.94 19.01
C GLU A 24 -0.96 40.64 18.06
N LYS A 25 -0.83 41.04 16.79
CA LYS A 25 -1.87 40.88 15.77
C LYS A 25 -1.35 40.06 14.59
N TYR A 26 -1.66 38.78 14.64
CA TYR A 26 -1.41 37.82 13.56
C TYR A 26 -2.56 36.83 13.46
N GLU A 27 -2.77 36.28 12.26
CA GLU A 27 -3.78 35.26 12.00
C GLU A 27 -3.22 34.15 11.10
N ILE A 28 -3.82 32.96 11.19
CA ILE A 28 -3.57 31.87 10.25
C ILE A 28 -4.48 32.09 9.05
N GLU A 29 -3.90 32.47 7.92
CA GLU A 29 -4.62 32.67 6.66
C GLU A 29 -4.90 31.33 5.96
N LYS A 30 -4.01 30.34 6.11
CA LYS A 30 -4.17 29.01 5.52
C LYS A 30 -3.45 27.95 6.33
N TRP A 31 -4.12 26.83 6.61
CA TRP A 31 -3.52 25.65 7.22
C TRP A 31 -3.91 24.45 6.38
N ASN A 32 -2.93 23.73 5.83
CA ASN A 32 -3.21 22.56 5.02
C ASN A 32 -2.14 21.47 5.14
N VAL A 33 -2.50 20.26 4.72
CA VAL A 33 -1.58 19.15 4.46
C VAL A 33 -1.83 18.66 3.04
N VAL A 34 -0.80 18.71 2.20
CA VAL A 34 -0.87 18.34 0.77
C VAL A 34 -0.13 17.02 0.54
N ASN A 35 -0.75 16.08 -0.17
CA ASN A 35 -0.06 14.87 -0.63
C ASN A 35 0.78 15.24 -1.86
N LEU A 36 2.11 15.10 -1.75
CA LEU A 36 3.08 15.35 -2.82
C LEU A 36 3.19 14.18 -3.80
N CYS A 37 2.81 12.99 -3.35
CA CYS A 37 2.68 11.84 -4.22
C CYS A 37 1.35 11.98 -4.95
N ASN A 38 1.37 12.21 -6.26
CA ASN A 38 0.20 12.20 -7.15
C ASN A 38 -0.42 10.79 -7.22
N GLU A 39 -0.80 10.22 -6.08
CA GLU A 39 -1.34 8.89 -5.95
C GLU A 39 -2.71 8.87 -6.60
N ILE A 40 -2.80 8.15 -7.73
CA ILE A 40 -4.07 7.87 -8.38
C ILE A 40 -4.79 6.83 -7.54
N VAL A 41 -5.83 7.24 -6.83
CA VAL A 41 -6.71 6.31 -6.12
C VAL A 41 -7.64 5.67 -7.14
N ILE A 42 -7.34 4.43 -7.51
CA ILE A 42 -8.23 3.62 -8.34
C ILE A 42 -9.20 2.91 -7.40
N ASN A 43 -10.50 3.11 -7.64
CA ASN A 43 -11.54 2.48 -6.85
C ASN A 43 -11.95 1.12 -7.42
N CYS A 44 -12.26 0.19 -6.53
CA CYS A 44 -12.97 -1.03 -6.86
C CYS A 44 -14.42 -0.68 -7.29
N HIS A 45 -15.11 -1.61 -7.97
CA HIS A 45 -16.52 -1.46 -8.37
C HIS A 45 -17.50 -1.14 -7.22
N CYS A 46 -17.07 -1.27 -5.97
CA CYS A 46 -17.84 -0.90 -4.78
C CYS A 46 -17.51 0.48 -4.20
N GLY A 47 -16.70 1.28 -4.89
CA GLY A 47 -16.30 2.63 -4.48
C GLY A 47 -15.16 2.68 -3.45
N LYS A 48 -14.74 1.56 -2.87
CA LYS A 48 -13.59 1.51 -1.96
C LYS A 48 -12.27 1.53 -2.75
N PRO A 49 -11.19 2.13 -2.21
CA PRO A 49 -9.87 2.07 -2.84
C PRO A 49 -9.45 0.63 -3.13
N ALA A 50 -9.06 0.36 -4.37
CA ALA A 50 -8.49 -0.90 -4.77
C ALA A 50 -7.12 -1.09 -4.11
N LYS A 51 -6.84 -2.32 -3.66
CA LYS A 51 -5.54 -2.71 -3.08
C LYS A 51 -4.79 -3.69 -3.96
N TYR A 52 -5.48 -4.28 -4.93
CA TYR A 52 -4.98 -5.32 -5.80
C TYR A 52 -5.24 -4.92 -7.24
N ASN A 53 -4.23 -5.14 -8.09
CA ASN A 53 -4.26 -4.90 -9.53
C ASN A 53 -3.85 -6.22 -10.19
N ASN A 54 -4.78 -6.88 -10.88
CA ASN A 54 -4.42 -7.77 -11.98
C ASN A 54 -4.50 -6.94 -13.26
N LYS A 55 -3.71 -7.26 -14.28
CA LYS A 55 -3.53 -6.46 -15.53
C LYS A 55 -4.80 -5.82 -16.13
N GLU A 56 -6.01 -6.32 -15.80
CA GLU A 56 -7.29 -5.80 -16.28
C GLU A 56 -8.31 -5.43 -15.17
N ASN A 57 -8.04 -5.72 -13.88
CA ASN A 57 -9.01 -5.50 -12.80
C ASN A 57 -8.39 -4.92 -11.51
N TYR A 58 -9.07 -3.91 -10.99
CA TYR A 58 -8.76 -3.26 -9.72
C TYR A 58 -9.77 -3.64 -8.65
N CYS A 59 -9.31 -4.31 -7.59
CA CYS A 59 -10.18 -4.87 -6.57
C CYS A 59 -9.78 -4.50 -5.13
N CYS A 60 -10.77 -4.39 -4.26
CA CYS A 60 -10.57 -4.31 -2.82
C CYS A 60 -10.36 -5.72 -2.23
N LYS A 61 -9.89 -5.81 -0.98
CA LYS A 61 -9.67 -7.10 -0.28
C LYS A 61 -10.91 -8.00 -0.17
N LYS A 62 -12.12 -7.42 -0.23
CA LYS A 62 -13.37 -8.18 -0.20
C LYS A 62 -13.62 -8.85 -1.56
N HIS A 63 -13.57 -8.07 -2.64
CA HIS A 63 -13.97 -8.50 -3.98
C HIS A 63 -12.87 -9.20 -4.77
N ILE A 64 -11.63 -9.24 -4.28
CA ILE A 64 -10.59 -10.09 -4.89
C ILE A 64 -11.02 -11.57 -4.93
N LYS A 65 -11.78 -12.03 -3.93
CA LYS A 65 -12.30 -13.40 -3.89
C LYS A 65 -13.30 -13.70 -5.03
N ASP A 66 -13.99 -12.66 -5.50
CA ASP A 66 -15.00 -12.78 -6.55
C ASP A 66 -14.35 -12.82 -7.94
N THR A 67 -13.09 -12.39 -8.06
CA THR A 67 -12.33 -12.41 -9.32
C THR A 67 -11.79 -13.79 -9.70
N ASN A 68 -12.13 -14.85 -8.96
CA ASN A 68 -11.57 -16.21 -9.07
C ASN A 68 -10.03 -16.28 -8.96
N LEU A 69 -9.37 -15.16 -8.68
CA LEU A 69 -7.94 -15.10 -8.45
C LEU A 69 -7.66 -15.31 -6.97
N SER A 70 -7.08 -16.45 -6.67
CA SER A 70 -6.52 -16.67 -5.34
C SER A 70 -5.32 -15.74 -5.15
N LEU A 71 -5.31 -14.98 -4.04
CA LEU A 71 -4.18 -14.12 -3.65
C LEU A 71 -2.86 -14.88 -3.53
N ILE A 72 -2.94 -16.20 -3.30
CA ILE A 72 -1.81 -17.12 -3.17
C ILE A 72 -2.13 -18.32 -4.04
N HIS A 73 -1.18 -18.78 -4.86
CA HIS A 73 -1.37 -20.02 -5.63
C HIS A 73 -1.79 -21.16 -4.68
N PRO A 74 -2.81 -21.97 -4.98
CA PRO A 74 -3.33 -22.97 -4.04
C PRO A 74 -2.30 -23.98 -3.53
N GLU A 75 -1.19 -24.18 -4.25
CA GLU A 75 -0.07 -25.04 -3.85
C GLU A 75 0.90 -24.36 -2.87
N LEU A 76 0.95 -23.03 -2.89
CA LEU A 76 1.79 -22.20 -2.01
C LEU A 76 1.06 -21.76 -0.74
N ASP A 77 -0.18 -22.22 -0.53
CA ASP A 77 -0.91 -21.97 0.71
C ASP A 77 -0.20 -22.62 1.91
N ILE A 78 0.17 -21.80 2.89
CA ILE A 78 0.95 -22.24 4.06
C ILE A 78 0.25 -23.37 4.83
N LYS A 79 -1.09 -23.38 4.92
CA LYS A 79 -1.82 -24.44 5.63
C LYS A 79 -1.74 -25.78 4.91
N LYS A 80 -1.62 -25.76 3.57
CA LYS A 80 -1.40 -26.96 2.75
C LYS A 80 0.06 -27.39 2.77
N LEU A 81 0.99 -26.44 2.64
CA LEU A 81 2.44 -26.72 2.71
C LEU A 81 2.82 -27.36 4.04
N LYS A 82 2.29 -26.88 5.17
CA LYS A 82 2.54 -27.48 6.50
C LYS A 82 2.11 -28.95 6.64
N LYS A 83 1.24 -29.45 5.76
CA LYS A 83 0.77 -30.84 5.76
C LYS A 83 1.54 -31.74 4.80
N LYS A 84 2.38 -31.16 3.94
CA LYS A 84 3.18 -31.89 2.94
C LYS A 84 4.52 -32.31 3.53
N LYS A 85 5.14 -33.34 2.95
CA LYS A 85 6.50 -33.73 3.32
C LYS A 85 7.49 -32.68 2.83
N ILE A 86 8.63 -32.57 3.49
CA ILE A 86 9.68 -31.60 3.13
C ILE A 86 10.14 -31.74 1.67
N MET A 87 10.19 -32.97 1.12
CA MET A 87 10.56 -33.20 -0.28
C MET A 87 9.52 -32.60 -1.24
N ASP A 88 8.23 -32.86 -1.01
CA ASP A 88 7.14 -32.31 -1.84
C ASP A 88 7.14 -30.77 -1.79
N ILE A 89 7.46 -30.19 -0.63
CA ILE A 89 7.57 -28.73 -0.48
C ILE A 89 8.72 -28.20 -1.33
N ARG A 90 9.90 -28.84 -1.30
CA ARG A 90 11.07 -28.43 -2.10
C ARG A 90 10.77 -28.46 -3.60
N GLU A 91 10.10 -29.51 -4.08
CA GLU A 91 9.70 -29.63 -5.49
C GLU A 91 8.73 -28.51 -5.91
N ILE A 92 7.74 -28.19 -5.07
CA ILE A 92 6.82 -27.07 -5.30
C ILE A 92 7.61 -25.75 -5.36
N LEU A 93 8.50 -25.49 -4.40
CA LEU A 93 9.28 -24.25 -4.38
C LEU A 93 10.19 -24.12 -5.61
N THR A 94 10.85 -25.20 -6.05
CA THR A 94 11.65 -25.21 -7.28
C THR A 94 10.78 -24.95 -8.52
N THR A 95 9.60 -25.55 -8.61
CA THR A 95 8.66 -25.34 -9.73
C THR A 95 8.22 -23.88 -9.83
N HIS A 96 7.98 -23.23 -8.69
CA HIS A 96 7.61 -21.82 -8.61
C HIS A 96 8.83 -20.86 -8.60
N GLN A 97 10.05 -21.37 -8.81
CA GLN A 97 11.30 -20.60 -8.80
C GLN A 97 11.52 -19.80 -7.50
N ILE A 98 11.17 -20.40 -6.37
CA ILE A 98 11.35 -19.81 -5.04
C ILE A 98 12.61 -20.40 -4.41
N ASP A 99 13.58 -19.54 -4.10
CA ASP A 99 14.82 -19.95 -3.45
C ASP A 99 14.58 -20.41 -2.01
N PHE A 100 15.24 -21.50 -1.61
CA PHE A 100 15.22 -22.02 -0.25
C PHE A 100 16.56 -22.63 0.15
N ASN A 101 16.84 -22.65 1.45
CA ASN A 101 18.04 -23.28 1.98
C ASN A 101 17.91 -24.81 1.94
N SER A 102 18.66 -25.46 1.04
CA SER A 102 18.67 -26.92 0.88
C SER A 102 19.27 -27.68 2.06
N LYS A 103 20.00 -27.00 2.96
CA LYS A 103 20.72 -27.59 4.09
C LYS A 103 19.95 -27.57 5.42
N GLN A 104 18.82 -26.87 5.48
CA GLN A 104 17.94 -26.93 6.67
C GLN A 104 16.91 -28.05 6.47
N SER A 105 16.97 -29.02 7.39
CA SER A 105 16.05 -30.15 7.53
C SER A 105 14.76 -29.74 8.22
#